data_AF-A0A536ATZ9-F1
#
_entry.id   AF-A0A536ATZ9-F1
#
_cell.length_a   1.000
_cell.length_b   1.000
_cell.length_c   1.000
_cell.angle_alpha   90.00
_cell.angle_beta   90.00
_cell.angle_gamma   90.00
#
_symmetry.space_group_name_H-M   'P 1'
#
loop_
_entity.id
_entity.type
_entity.pdbx_description
1 polymer ?
#
loop_
_entity_poly.entity_id
_entity_poly.type
_entity_poly.pdbx_seq_one_letter_code
_entity_poly.pdbx_strand_id
1 'polypeptide(L)'
;MADLPGEPHAQAPNVARAIACFAHLTDLHVTDAQSPGRFEFLNREWNDPRFRELLTMQRPQEMLNTHAVAAMVSAINRVGVGPITGAPLQLVAMTGDAIDNTQRNELTNALALLDGGTVRPDSGARGYEGVQRADWA
;
A
#
# COMPACT_ATOMS: atom_id res chain seq x y z
N MET A 1 -2.82 16.40 24.29
CA MET A 1 -2.95 16.90 22.90
C MET A 1 -1.75 16.31 22.18
N ALA A 2 -1.96 15.27 21.37
CA ALA A 2 -0.87 14.55 20.70
C ALA A 2 -0.49 15.31 19.43
N ASP A 3 0.80 15.57 19.23
CA ASP A 3 1.32 16.17 18.00
C ASP A 3 0.98 15.28 16.80
N LEU A 4 0.43 15.88 15.76
CA LEU A 4 0.16 15.20 14.49
C LEU A 4 1.48 15.07 13.70
N PRO A 5 1.68 13.97 12.95
CA PRO A 5 2.82 13.87 12.05
C PRO A 5 2.68 14.92 10.94
N GLY A 6 3.70 15.79 10.80
CA GLY A 6 3.76 16.81 9.75
C GLY A 6 3.89 18.26 10.24
N GLU A 7 3.96 18.50 11.55
CA GLU A 7 4.27 19.85 12.05
C GLU A 7 5.67 20.28 11.57
N PRO A 8 5.81 21.43 10.90
CA PRO A 8 7.11 21.92 10.47
C PRO A 8 7.94 22.25 11.71
N HIS A 9 9.07 21.55 11.89
CA HIS A 9 10.04 21.92 12.90
C HIS A 9 10.53 23.35 12.63
N ALA A 10 10.04 24.30 13.43
CA ALA A 10 10.20 25.75 13.26
C ALA A 10 11.63 26.28 13.53
N GLN A 11 12.62 25.40 13.64
CA GLN A 11 14.03 25.78 13.73
C GLN A 11 14.77 25.14 12.58
N ALA A 12 15.13 25.94 11.59
CA ALA A 12 16.10 25.53 10.58
C ALA A 12 17.39 25.13 11.32
N PRO A 13 17.74 23.83 11.35
CA PRO A 13 19.01 23.43 11.94
C PRO A 13 20.14 24.14 11.19
N ASN A 14 21.28 24.37 11.83
CA ASN A 14 22.48 24.81 11.12
C ASN A 14 22.73 23.78 9.99
N VAL A 15 22.42 24.14 8.73
CA VAL A 15 22.16 23.14 7.69
C VAL A 15 23.49 22.53 7.27
N ALA A 16 23.87 21.45 7.96
CA ALA A 16 24.97 20.62 7.55
C ALA A 16 24.67 20.06 6.15
N ARG A 17 25.71 19.95 5.32
CA ARG A 17 25.59 19.38 3.98
C ARG A 17 25.01 17.96 4.06
N ALA A 18 23.86 17.75 3.44
CA ALA A 18 23.25 16.41 3.33
C ALA A 18 24.18 15.46 2.57
N ILE A 19 24.35 14.25 3.10
CA ILE A 19 25.12 13.18 2.43
C ILE A 19 24.21 12.35 1.52
N ALA A 20 22.97 12.08 1.98
CA ALA A 20 21.96 11.41 1.19
C ALA A 20 20.54 11.87 1.56
N CYS A 21 19.60 11.73 0.64
CA CYS A 21 18.17 11.90 0.86
C CYS A 21 17.41 10.80 0.11
N PHE A 22 16.49 10.12 0.80
CA PHE A 22 15.73 9.01 0.23
C PHE A 22 14.30 8.97 0.75
N ALA A 23 13.40 8.43 -0.06
CA ALA A 23 12.05 8.10 0.38
C ALA A 23 12.06 6.69 0.99
N HIS A 24 11.29 6.49 2.05
CA HIS A 24 11.16 5.21 2.73
C HIS A 24 9.72 4.73 2.65
N LEU A 25 9.54 3.52 2.14
CA LEU A 25 8.27 2.83 1.94
C LEU A 25 8.29 1.51 2.70
N THR A 26 7.10 1.07 3.11
CA THR A 26 6.90 -0.19 3.80
C THR A 26 5.42 -0.57 3.73
N ASP A 27 5.10 -1.84 3.89
CA ASP A 27 3.75 -2.36 4.16
C ASP A 27 2.70 -1.93 3.11
N LEU A 28 3.05 -2.05 1.83
CA LEU A 28 2.13 -1.73 0.73
C LEU A 28 0.99 -2.74 0.61
N HIS A 29 1.25 -4.00 0.99
CA HIS A 29 0.31 -5.12 0.90
C HIS A 29 -0.39 -5.15 -0.46
N VAL A 30 0.39 -5.15 -1.56
CA VAL A 30 -0.18 -5.31 -2.90
C VAL A 30 -0.89 -6.66 -2.95
N THR A 31 -2.21 -6.61 -3.01
CA THR A 31 -3.08 -7.77 -2.77
C THR A 31 -3.90 -8.12 -4.01
N ASP A 32 -4.04 -9.40 -4.26
CA ASP A 32 -5.00 -9.95 -5.21
C ASP A 32 -6.35 -10.18 -4.53
N ALA A 33 -7.25 -9.20 -4.60
CA ALA A 33 -8.56 -9.26 -3.94
C ALA A 33 -9.50 -10.38 -4.44
N GLN A 34 -9.11 -11.13 -5.48
CA GLN A 34 -9.84 -12.28 -6.03
C GLN A 34 -9.18 -13.62 -5.68
N SER A 35 -8.08 -13.59 -4.92
CA SER A 35 -7.32 -14.78 -4.60
C SER A 35 -8.14 -15.78 -3.77
N PRO A 36 -8.08 -17.08 -4.10
CA PRO A 36 -8.72 -18.10 -3.28
C PRO A 36 -8.03 -18.31 -1.93
N GLY A 37 -6.83 -17.72 -1.73
CA GLY A 37 -6.10 -17.77 -0.46
C GLY A 37 -6.64 -16.83 0.60
N ARG A 38 -7.67 -16.03 0.28
CA ARG A 38 -8.17 -15.00 1.17
C ARG A 38 -9.38 -15.44 2.00
N PHE A 39 -9.62 -14.70 3.09
CA PHE A 39 -10.54 -15.10 4.17
C PHE A 39 -11.69 -14.12 4.42
N GLU A 40 -11.93 -13.19 3.50
CA GLU A 40 -12.93 -12.12 3.64
C GLU A 40 -14.36 -12.65 3.78
N PHE A 41 -14.62 -13.87 3.32
CA PHE A 41 -15.91 -14.54 3.49
C PHE A 41 -16.32 -14.67 4.96
N LEU A 42 -15.35 -14.72 5.88
CA LEU A 42 -15.60 -14.78 7.32
C LEU A 42 -16.25 -13.51 7.87
N ASN A 43 -16.22 -12.39 7.12
CA ASN A 43 -16.96 -11.19 7.51
C ASN A 43 -18.48 -11.41 7.56
N ARG A 44 -19.02 -12.44 6.88
CA ARG A 44 -20.43 -12.83 7.06
C ARG A 44 -20.72 -13.33 8.47
N GLU A 45 -19.72 -13.91 9.12
CA GLU A 45 -19.80 -14.50 10.46
C GLU A 45 -19.47 -13.48 11.57
N TRP A 46 -19.61 -12.17 11.31
CA TRP A 46 -19.22 -11.11 12.23
C TRP A 46 -19.85 -11.20 13.64
N ASN A 47 -20.99 -11.86 13.77
CA ASN A 47 -21.69 -12.10 15.04
C ASN A 47 -21.20 -13.32 15.81
N ASP A 48 -20.38 -14.17 15.21
CA ASP A 48 -19.86 -15.38 15.85
C ASP A 48 -18.49 -15.10 16.50
N PRO A 49 -18.39 -15.19 17.84
CA PRO A 49 -17.15 -14.89 18.56
C PRO A 49 -15.94 -15.73 18.15
N ARG A 50 -16.15 -16.91 17.54
CA ARG A 50 -15.07 -17.79 17.07
C ARG A 50 -14.22 -17.14 15.97
N PHE A 51 -14.79 -16.23 15.19
CA PHE A 51 -14.11 -15.58 14.07
C PHE A 51 -13.63 -14.17 14.39
N ARG A 52 -13.83 -13.67 15.62
CA ARG A 52 -13.54 -12.28 16.00
C ARG A 52 -12.14 -11.80 15.60
N GLU A 53 -11.13 -12.65 15.76
CA GLU A 53 -9.73 -12.31 15.43
C GLU A 53 -9.45 -12.32 13.92
N LEU A 54 -10.29 -12.96 13.12
CA LEU A 54 -10.15 -13.06 11.67
C LEU A 54 -10.84 -11.88 10.94
N LEU A 55 -11.81 -11.23 11.58
CA LEU A 55 -12.55 -10.09 11.01
C LEU A 55 -11.67 -8.86 10.75
N THR A 56 -10.54 -8.74 11.44
CA THR A 56 -9.60 -7.60 11.29
C THR A 56 -8.55 -7.84 10.20
N MET A 57 -8.52 -9.02 9.58
CA MET A 57 -7.53 -9.39 8.56
C MET A 57 -7.81 -8.74 7.18
N GLN A 58 -9.00 -8.16 7.00
CA GLN A 58 -9.43 -7.53 5.75
C GLN A 58 -9.75 -6.05 5.97
N ARG A 59 -9.41 -5.22 4.98
CA ARG A 59 -9.96 -3.87 4.81
C ARG A 59 -11.02 -3.86 3.69
N PRO A 60 -12.22 -3.27 3.87
CA PRO A 60 -13.23 -3.20 2.81
C PRO A 60 -12.74 -2.51 1.51
N GLN A 61 -11.68 -1.70 1.60
CA GLN A 61 -11.12 -0.84 0.56
C GLN A 61 -9.97 -1.51 -0.21
N GLU A 62 -9.69 -2.79 0.00
CA GLU A 62 -8.57 -3.49 -0.66
C GLU A 62 -8.65 -3.50 -2.18
N MET A 63 -9.85 -3.43 -2.76
CA MET A 63 -10.00 -3.25 -4.22
C MET A 63 -9.38 -1.94 -4.73
N LEU A 64 -9.15 -0.96 -3.85
CA LEU A 64 -8.49 0.31 -4.16
C LEU A 64 -6.98 0.28 -3.89
N ASN A 65 -6.41 -0.83 -3.40
CA ASN A 65 -5.02 -0.91 -2.97
C ASN A 65 -4.04 -0.49 -4.09
N THR A 66 -4.19 -1.05 -5.29
CA THR A 66 -3.31 -0.71 -6.44
C THR A 66 -3.44 0.77 -6.84
N HIS A 67 -4.63 1.35 -6.73
CA HIS A 67 -4.84 2.79 -6.96
C HIS A 67 -4.18 3.65 -5.88
N ALA A 68 -4.26 3.24 -4.61
CA ALA A 68 -3.60 3.93 -3.50
C ALA A 68 -2.08 3.91 -3.64
N VAL A 69 -1.50 2.76 -4.03
CA VAL A 69 -0.08 2.62 -4.30
C VAL A 69 0.35 3.48 -5.50
N ALA A 70 -0.45 3.51 -6.58
CA ALA A 70 -0.16 4.39 -7.73
C ALA A 70 -0.18 5.88 -7.35
N ALA A 71 -1.13 6.29 -6.49
CA ALA A 71 -1.19 7.64 -5.96
C ALA A 71 0.00 7.97 -5.06
N MET A 72 0.45 7.00 -4.24
CA MET A 72 1.66 7.11 -3.42
C MET A 72 2.91 7.30 -4.27
N VAL A 73 3.12 6.47 -5.31
CA VAL A 73 4.24 6.62 -6.26
C VAL A 73 4.21 8.01 -6.90
N SER A 74 3.02 8.46 -7.34
CA SER A 74 2.85 9.80 -7.91
C SER A 74 3.12 10.93 -6.89
N ALA A 75 2.82 10.71 -5.60
CA ALA A 75 3.13 11.67 -4.55
C ALA A 75 4.64 11.76 -4.31
N ILE A 76 5.34 10.62 -4.22
CA ILE A 76 6.81 10.57 -4.05
C ILE A 76 7.51 11.28 -5.20
N ASN A 77 7.08 11.01 -6.44
CA ASN A 77 7.64 11.64 -7.64
C ASN A 77 7.48 13.18 -7.63
N ARG A 78 6.48 13.72 -6.92
CA ARG A 78 6.26 15.17 -6.78
C ARG A 78 7.09 15.81 -5.66
N VAL A 79 7.62 15.05 -4.70
CA VAL A 79 8.41 15.59 -3.58
C VAL A 79 9.71 16.21 -4.11
N GLY A 80 10.46 15.48 -4.94
CA GLY A 80 11.69 15.92 -5.61
C GLY A 80 12.89 16.16 -4.68
N VAL A 81 12.70 16.86 -3.56
CA VAL A 81 13.75 17.26 -2.60
C VAL A 81 13.31 17.02 -1.15
N GLY A 82 14.27 16.77 -0.27
CA GLY A 82 14.03 16.63 1.16
C GLY A 82 13.62 17.96 1.82
N PRO A 83 12.64 17.95 2.75
CA PRO A 83 12.05 19.17 3.30
C PRO A 83 13.00 19.98 4.22
N ILE A 84 14.03 19.34 4.78
CA ILE A 84 14.95 19.99 5.72
C ILE A 84 16.18 20.58 5.02
N THR A 85 16.79 19.83 4.10
CA THR A 85 18.09 20.20 3.49
C THR A 85 17.98 20.64 2.04
N GLY A 86 16.81 20.47 1.40
CA GLY A 86 16.62 20.70 -0.04
C GLY A 86 17.41 19.73 -0.92
N ALA A 87 18.03 18.69 -0.36
CA ALA A 87 18.78 17.71 -1.12
C ALA A 87 17.83 16.90 -2.02
N PRO A 88 18.23 16.59 -3.28
CA PRO A 88 17.40 15.79 -4.17
C PRO A 88 17.18 14.39 -3.60
N LEU A 89 15.99 13.82 -3.80
CA LEU A 89 15.74 12.41 -3.53
C LEU A 89 16.58 11.55 -4.48
N GLN A 90 17.40 10.66 -3.92
CA GLN A 90 18.38 9.86 -4.67
C GLN A 90 17.96 8.40 -4.82
N LEU A 91 17.17 7.88 -3.90
CA LEU A 91 16.67 6.51 -3.92
C LEU A 91 15.36 6.38 -3.15
N VAL A 92 14.71 5.24 -3.35
CA VAL A 92 13.57 4.79 -2.57
C VAL A 92 13.93 3.46 -1.90
N ALA A 93 13.76 3.37 -0.59
CA ALA A 93 13.97 2.15 0.18
C ALA A 93 12.62 1.52 0.53
N MET A 94 12.45 0.22 0.27
CA MET A 94 11.26 -0.55 0.62
C MET A 94 11.65 -1.61 1.65
N THR A 95 11.07 -1.58 2.86
CA THR A 95 11.58 -2.38 4.00
C THR A 95 10.69 -3.52 4.47
N GLY A 96 9.52 -3.72 3.89
CA GLY A 96 8.66 -4.82 4.33
C GLY A 96 7.36 -4.90 3.54
N ASP A 97 6.78 -6.09 3.51
CA ASP A 97 5.37 -6.29 3.21
C ASP A 97 4.89 -5.65 1.90
N ALA A 98 5.66 -5.91 0.82
CA ALA A 98 5.32 -5.43 -0.51
C ALA A 98 4.07 -6.08 -1.11
N ILE A 99 3.88 -7.39 -0.85
CA ILE A 99 2.76 -8.20 -1.35
C ILE A 99 2.12 -9.00 -0.22
N ASP A 100 0.88 -9.42 -0.41
CA ASP A 100 0.02 -9.95 0.66
C ASP A 100 0.07 -11.48 0.79
N ASN A 101 -0.06 -12.23 -0.32
CA ASN A 101 -0.23 -13.68 -0.32
C ASN A 101 0.90 -14.44 -1.02
N THR A 102 2.06 -13.80 -1.21
CA THR A 102 3.21 -14.39 -1.93
C THR A 102 2.84 -14.86 -3.35
N GLN A 103 1.86 -14.22 -3.99
CA GLN A 103 1.43 -14.63 -5.32
C GLN A 103 2.25 -13.94 -6.41
N ARG A 104 2.46 -14.65 -7.53
CA ARG A 104 3.20 -14.11 -8.69
C ARG A 104 2.53 -12.86 -9.27
N ASN A 105 1.20 -12.84 -9.36
CA ASN A 105 0.45 -11.70 -9.88
C ASN A 105 0.56 -10.48 -8.95
N GLU A 106 0.54 -10.67 -7.63
CA GLU A 106 0.80 -9.59 -6.68
C GLU A 106 2.20 -8.99 -6.86
N LEU A 107 3.23 -9.85 -6.97
CA LEU A 107 4.60 -9.38 -7.21
C LEU A 107 4.73 -8.65 -8.55
N THR A 108 4.10 -9.18 -9.60
CA THR A 108 4.10 -8.56 -10.93
C THR A 108 3.45 -7.18 -10.87
N ASN A 109 2.33 -7.05 -10.15
CA ASN A 109 1.64 -5.78 -9.97
C ASN A 109 2.46 -4.80 -9.13
N ALA A 110 3.10 -5.25 -8.06
CA ALA A 110 3.95 -4.41 -7.22
C ALA A 110 5.13 -3.84 -8.01
N LEU A 111 5.84 -4.68 -8.77
CA LEU A 111 6.94 -4.23 -9.64
C LEU A 111 6.44 -3.26 -10.71
N ALA A 112 5.34 -3.58 -11.40
CA ALA A 112 4.78 -2.70 -12.42
C ALA A 112 4.34 -1.34 -11.86
N LEU A 113 3.79 -1.28 -10.63
CA LEU A 113 3.45 -0.01 -9.96
C LEU A 113 4.70 0.83 -9.68
N LEU A 114 5.75 0.22 -9.15
CA LEU A 114 7.00 0.91 -8.82
C LEU A 114 7.78 1.33 -10.07
N ASP A 115 7.68 0.57 -11.16
CA ASP A 115 8.27 0.89 -12.46
C ASP A 115 7.47 1.95 -13.25
N GLY A 116 6.32 2.41 -12.73
CA GLY A 116 5.44 3.37 -13.41
C GLY A 116 4.67 2.78 -14.61
N GLY A 117 4.52 1.46 -14.63
CA GLY A 117 3.80 0.71 -15.65
C GLY A 117 2.28 0.67 -15.43
N THR A 118 1.61 -0.16 -16.22
CA THR A 118 0.17 -0.42 -16.11
C THR A 118 -0.08 -1.70 -15.33
N VAL A 119 -1.01 -1.65 -14.39
CA VAL A 119 -1.46 -2.82 -13.62
C VAL A 119 -2.90 -3.17 -13.97
N ARG A 120 -3.16 -4.47 -14.09
CA ARG A 120 -4.52 -5.02 -14.15
C ARG A 120 -4.76 -5.83 -12.87
N PRO A 121 -5.47 -5.27 -11.86
CA PRO A 121 -5.75 -5.95 -10.60
C PRO A 121 -6.91 -6.95 -10.75
N ASP A 122 -6.86 -7.79 -11.78
CA ASP A 122 -7.83 -8.83 -12.09
C ASP A 122 -7.07 -10.13 -12.41
N SER A 123 -7.28 -11.15 -11.58
CA SER A 123 -6.57 -12.44 -11.60
C SER A 123 -7.44 -13.62 -12.07
N GLY A 124 -8.75 -13.41 -12.22
CA GLY A 124 -9.76 -14.44 -12.51
C GLY A 124 -10.20 -14.49 -13.97
N ALA A 125 -11.39 -15.04 -14.23
CA ALA A 125 -12.01 -14.91 -15.54
C ALA A 125 -12.49 -13.46 -15.75
N ARG A 126 -13.09 -13.18 -16.92
CA ARG A 126 -13.54 -11.82 -17.23
C ARG A 126 -14.61 -11.37 -16.22
N GLY A 127 -14.26 -10.35 -15.45
CA GLY A 127 -15.13 -9.75 -14.43
C GLY A 127 -14.56 -9.98 -13.04
N TYR A 128 -15.10 -9.27 -12.05
CA TYR A 128 -14.64 -9.43 -10.68
C TYR A 128 -15.18 -10.74 -10.08
N GLU A 129 -14.29 -11.54 -9.50
CA GLU A 129 -14.58 -12.79 -8.79
C GLU A 129 -14.06 -12.71 -7.34
N GLY A 130 -14.88 -12.25 -6.42
CA GLY A 130 -14.49 -12.12 -5.00
C GLY A 130 -15.68 -11.78 -4.10
N VAL A 131 -15.46 -11.81 -2.79
CA VAL A 131 -16.55 -11.65 -1.81
C VAL A 131 -17.16 -10.26 -1.78
N GLN A 132 -16.47 -9.27 -2.34
CA GLN A 132 -16.89 -7.89 -2.45
C GLN A 132 -17.98 -7.69 -3.53
N ARG A 133 -18.34 -8.74 -4.28
CA ARG A 133 -19.51 -8.69 -5.17
C ARG A 133 -20.81 -8.62 -4.36
N ALA A 134 -21.76 -7.82 -4.84
CA ALA A 134 -23.08 -7.71 -4.22
C ALA A 134 -23.90 -9.02 -4.26
N ASP A 135 -23.60 -9.92 -5.19
CA ASP A 135 -24.27 -11.21 -5.41
C ASP A 135 -23.41 -12.42 -4.98
N TRP A 136 -22.35 -12.19 -4.18
CA TRP A 136 -21.53 -13.28 -3.66
C TRP A 136 -22.33 -14.15 -2.67
N ALA A 137 -22.35 -15.47 -2.87
CA ALA A 137 -23.17 -16.42 -2.12
C ALA A 137 -22.31 -17.46 -1.37
#